data_AF-A0A5D0QLU5-F1
#
_entry.id   AF-A0A5D0QLU5-F1
#
_cell.length_a   1.000
_cell.length_b   1.000
_cell.length_c   1.000
_cell.angle_alpha   90.00
_cell.angle_beta   90.00
_cell.angle_gamma   90.00
#
_symmetry.space_group_name_H-M   'P 1'
#
loop_
_entity.id
_entity.type
_entity.pdbx_description
1 polymer ?
#
loop_
_entity_poly.entity_id
_entity_poly.type
_entity_poly.pdbx_seq_one_letter_code
_entity_poly.pdbx_strand_id
1 'polypeptide(L)'
;MARYTAAVEGVASGTAAKTLLQIVAGTQRCGVYGIRVSCKGTSSIAEPVRFRLVRQTTAGTSGGTASIGSVDSSGVSATATANITFSSTEPTSGDLLFSQEVHPQTGMAEYIPLGDEIVIPASGRLGLTVTAAATVNCTVQLYWREGH
;
A
#
# COMPACT_ATOMS: atom_id res chain seq x y z
N MET A 1 20.43 -5.78 3.58
CA MET A 1 18.97 -5.84 3.82
C MET A 1 18.31 -6.24 2.51
N ALA A 2 17.49 -7.29 2.50
CA ALA A 2 16.81 -7.72 1.30
C ALA A 2 15.64 -6.78 0.98
N ARG A 3 15.50 -6.37 -0.28
CA ARG A 3 14.44 -5.49 -0.76
C ARG A 3 13.34 -6.28 -1.45
N TYR A 4 12.12 -5.88 -1.18
CA TYR A 4 10.91 -6.54 -1.64
C TYR A 4 9.91 -5.53 -2.19
N THR A 5 8.99 -6.02 -3.01
CA THR A 5 7.87 -5.25 -3.52
C THR A 5 6.62 -6.08 -3.65
N ALA A 6 5.48 -5.44 -3.51
CA ALA A 6 4.17 -6.01 -3.82
C ALA A 6 3.36 -4.95 -4.55
N ALA A 7 2.67 -5.38 -5.60
CA ALA A 7 1.78 -4.54 -6.37
C ALA A 7 0.40 -5.20 -6.46
N VAL A 8 -0.62 -4.37 -6.57
CA VAL A 8 -1.97 -4.79 -6.90
C VAL A 8 -2.53 -3.82 -7.93
N GLU A 9 -3.20 -4.35 -8.94
CA GLU A 9 -3.68 -3.58 -10.07
C GLU A 9 -5.19 -3.66 -10.19
N GLY A 10 -5.80 -2.58 -10.69
CA GLY A 10 -7.21 -2.58 -11.09
C GLY A 10 -8.20 -2.72 -9.93
N VAL A 11 -7.82 -2.34 -8.72
CA VAL A 11 -8.72 -2.40 -7.55
C VAL A 11 -9.65 -1.20 -7.56
N ALA A 12 -10.96 -1.46 -7.50
CA ALA A 12 -11.97 -0.41 -7.47
C ALA A 12 -11.91 0.40 -6.17
N SER A 13 -11.76 1.72 -6.29
CA SER A 13 -11.88 2.67 -5.19
C SER A 13 -13.32 2.77 -4.68
N GLY A 14 -13.58 3.72 -3.78
CA GLY A 14 -14.92 4.05 -3.32
C GLY A 14 -14.96 5.43 -2.67
N THR A 15 -16.19 5.88 -2.40
CA THR A 15 -16.48 7.13 -1.68
C THR A 15 -16.16 7.03 -0.19
N ALA A 16 -16.15 5.82 0.36
CA ALA A 16 -15.55 5.50 1.65
C ALA A 16 -14.08 5.08 1.49
N ALA A 17 -13.31 5.23 2.56
CA ALA A 17 -11.93 4.75 2.59
C ALA A 17 -11.86 3.24 2.37
N LYS A 18 -11.07 2.80 1.39
CA LYS A 18 -10.80 1.38 1.10
C LYS A 18 -9.32 1.08 1.21
N THR A 19 -8.95 -0.04 1.79
CA THR A 19 -7.57 -0.52 1.79
C THR A 19 -7.28 -1.24 0.48
N LEU A 20 -6.29 -0.76 -0.27
CA LEU A 20 -5.89 -1.39 -1.54
C LEU A 20 -4.85 -2.48 -1.31
N LEU A 21 -3.88 -2.19 -0.45
CA LEU A 21 -2.77 -3.08 -0.12
C LEU A 21 -2.41 -2.88 1.36
N GLN A 22 -2.28 -3.98 2.11
CA GLN A 22 -1.81 -3.97 3.47
C GLN A 22 -0.55 -4.83 3.59
N ILE A 23 0.54 -4.23 4.07
CA ILE A 23 1.74 -4.96 4.46
C ILE A 23 1.63 -5.33 5.94
N VAL A 24 1.73 -6.62 6.22
CA VAL A 24 1.82 -7.17 7.58
C VAL A 24 3.25 -7.64 7.76
N ALA A 25 4.00 -6.97 8.63
CA ALA A 25 5.36 -7.39 8.95
C ALA A 25 5.34 -8.76 9.65
N GLY A 26 6.32 -9.61 9.33
CA GLY A 26 6.49 -10.90 9.99
C GLY A 26 7.14 -10.76 11.37
N THR A 27 8.15 -11.58 11.62
CA THR A 27 8.93 -11.54 12.87
C THR A 27 9.94 -10.40 12.93
N GLN A 28 10.29 -9.82 11.77
CA GLN A 28 11.23 -8.70 11.66
C GLN A 28 10.51 -7.40 11.32
N ARG A 29 11.13 -6.27 11.67
CA ARG A 29 10.67 -4.95 11.23
C ARG A 29 10.88 -4.77 9.73
N CYS A 30 9.96 -4.05 9.08
CA CYS A 30 10.04 -3.70 7.67
C CYS A 30 10.23 -2.19 7.53
N GLY A 31 11.17 -1.73 6.71
CA GLY A 31 11.30 -0.31 6.37
C GLY A 31 10.71 -0.04 5.00
N VAL A 32 9.60 0.69 4.91
CA VAL A 32 9.01 1.08 3.62
C VAL A 32 9.75 2.29 3.07
N TYR A 33 10.27 2.16 1.85
CA TYR A 33 11.10 3.17 1.20
C TYR A 33 10.57 3.63 -0.15
N GLY A 34 9.47 3.05 -0.64
CA GLY A 34 8.91 3.44 -1.93
C GLY A 34 7.41 3.21 -2.01
N ILE A 35 6.72 4.17 -2.60
CA ILE A 35 5.28 4.17 -2.79
C ILE A 35 5.00 4.57 -4.22
N ARG A 36 4.15 3.81 -4.92
CA ARG A 36 3.63 4.18 -6.24
C ARG A 36 2.12 4.01 -6.26
N VAL A 37 1.43 5.00 -6.79
CA VAL A 37 -0.02 5.00 -6.92
C VAL A 37 -0.44 5.59 -8.26
N SER A 38 -1.46 5.01 -8.87
CA SER A 38 -2.11 5.56 -10.07
C SER A 38 -3.56 5.07 -10.14
N CYS A 39 -4.39 5.75 -10.92
CA CYS A 39 -5.73 5.27 -11.24
C CYS A 39 -5.98 5.33 -12.75
N LYS A 40 -7.06 4.68 -13.18
CA LYS A 40 -7.52 4.64 -14.57
C LYS A 40 -8.67 5.64 -14.77
N GLY A 41 -8.38 6.92 -14.60
CA GLY A 41 -9.32 8.00 -14.90
C GLY A 41 -9.45 8.27 -16.40
N THR A 42 -10.61 8.76 -16.83
CA THR A 42 -10.89 9.14 -18.23
C THR A 42 -11.28 10.61 -18.40
N SER A 43 -11.59 11.31 -17.30
CA SER A 43 -12.01 12.71 -17.29
C SER A 43 -10.91 13.61 -16.73
N SER A 44 -10.65 14.74 -17.40
CA SER A 44 -9.68 15.77 -17.01
C SER A 44 -10.22 16.76 -15.98
N ILE A 45 -11.53 16.72 -15.73
CA ILE A 45 -12.20 17.53 -14.71
C ILE A 45 -12.59 16.69 -13.48
N ALA A 46 -12.09 15.46 -13.39
CA ALA A 46 -12.39 14.57 -12.28
C ALA A 46 -11.74 15.09 -10.99
N GLU A 47 -12.44 14.92 -9.87
CA GLU A 47 -11.88 15.23 -8.57
C GLU A 47 -10.66 14.31 -8.28
N PRO A 48 -9.58 14.85 -7.68
CA PRO A 48 -8.44 14.06 -7.25
C PRO A 48 -8.81 12.90 -6.32
N VAL A 49 -8.10 11.79 -6.47
CA VAL A 49 -8.22 10.61 -5.61
C VAL A 49 -7.25 10.77 -4.44
N ARG A 50 -7.75 10.60 -3.22
CA ARG A 50 -6.93 10.70 -2.01
C ARG A 50 -6.34 9.35 -1.65
N PHE A 51 -5.02 9.27 -1.68
CA PHE A 51 -4.23 8.14 -1.19
C PHE A 51 -3.66 8.45 0.18
N ARG A 52 -3.75 7.49 1.10
CA ARG A 52 -3.25 7.63 2.47
C ARG A 52 -2.50 6.39 2.90
N LEU A 53 -1.32 6.56 3.47
CA LEU A 53 -0.60 5.50 4.15
C LEU A 53 -0.87 5.61 5.64
N VAL A 54 -1.43 4.55 6.22
CA VAL A 54 -1.89 4.54 7.61
C VAL A 54 -1.40 3.31 8.35
N ARG A 55 -1.13 3.45 9.65
CA ARG A 55 -1.06 2.29 10.54
C ARG A 55 -2.41 1.61 10.59
N GLN A 56 -2.43 0.29 10.73
CA GLN A 56 -3.67 -0.46 10.90
C GLN A 56 -3.60 -1.34 12.14
N THR A 57 -4.69 -1.36 12.92
CA THR A 57 -4.76 -2.16 14.16
C THR A 57 -5.35 -3.54 13.92
N THR A 58 -6.16 -3.69 12.87
CA THR A 58 -6.75 -4.97 12.46
C THR A 58 -6.33 -5.34 11.05
N ALA A 59 -6.38 -6.62 10.71
CA ALA A 59 -6.10 -7.10 9.35
C ALA A 59 -7.32 -6.95 8.41
N GLY A 60 -8.52 -6.70 8.94
CA GLY A 60 -9.76 -6.84 8.17
C GLY A 60 -9.97 -8.27 7.68
N THR A 61 -10.84 -8.43 6.68
CA THR A 61 -11.07 -9.71 6.00
C THR A 61 -10.51 -9.62 4.58
N SER A 62 -9.31 -10.16 4.37
CA SER A 62 -8.68 -10.21 3.05
C SER A 62 -9.22 -11.38 2.22
N GLY A 63 -9.54 -11.10 0.96
CA GLY A 63 -9.90 -12.10 -0.04
C GLY A 63 -8.69 -12.67 -0.80
N GLY A 64 -7.49 -12.13 -0.58
CA GLY A 64 -6.28 -12.63 -1.21
C GLY A 64 -4.99 -12.02 -0.69
N THR A 65 -3.88 -12.50 -1.25
CA THR A 65 -2.52 -12.04 -0.95
C THR A 65 -1.82 -11.73 -2.27
N ALA A 66 -1.23 -10.54 -2.38
CA ALA A 66 -0.43 -10.15 -3.53
C ALA A 66 0.89 -10.93 -3.56
N SER A 67 1.38 -11.24 -4.77
CA SER A 67 2.70 -11.84 -4.95
C SER A 67 3.78 -10.85 -4.51
N ILE A 68 4.73 -11.34 -3.71
CA ILE A 68 5.88 -10.55 -3.26
C ILE A 68 7.06 -10.83 -4.18
N GLY A 69 7.52 -9.79 -4.87
CA GLY A 69 8.72 -9.82 -5.70
C GLY A 69 9.96 -9.51 -4.86
N SER A 70 11.00 -10.33 -5.00
CA SER A 70 12.34 -10.01 -4.50
C SER A 70 13.02 -9.04 -5.47
N VAL A 71 13.36 -7.84 -4.99
CA VAL A 71 14.03 -6.81 -5.80
C VAL A 71 15.53 -7.12 -5.90
N ASP A 72 16.11 -7.62 -4.82
CA ASP A 72 17.45 -8.17 -4.82
C ASP A 72 17.34 -9.67 -5.12
N SER A 73 18.06 -10.20 -6.11
CA SER A 73 18.03 -11.63 -6.52
C SER A 73 18.61 -12.60 -5.46
N SER A 74 18.61 -12.22 -4.19
CA SER A 74 19.23 -12.89 -3.04
C SER A 74 18.64 -14.26 -2.68
N GLY A 75 17.50 -14.65 -3.28
CA GLY A 75 16.85 -15.94 -3.03
C GLY A 75 16.14 -16.07 -1.67
N VAL A 76 16.24 -15.08 -0.78
CA VAL A 76 15.57 -15.08 0.53
C VAL A 76 14.13 -14.60 0.38
N SER A 77 13.17 -15.43 0.76
CA SER A 77 11.75 -15.06 0.75
C SER A 77 11.43 -14.02 1.82
N ALA A 78 10.53 -13.09 1.50
CA ALA A 78 10.03 -12.12 2.47
C ALA A 78 9.31 -12.82 3.62
N THR A 79 9.47 -12.30 4.83
CA THR A 79 8.69 -12.71 6.00
C THR A 79 7.38 -11.93 6.13
N ALA A 80 7.31 -10.74 5.53
CA ALA A 80 6.08 -9.96 5.48
C ALA A 80 5.04 -10.61 4.55
N THR A 81 3.76 -10.32 4.81
CA THR A 81 2.64 -10.69 3.95
C THR A 81 1.99 -9.44 3.35
N ALA A 82 1.49 -9.54 2.12
CA ALA A 82 0.85 -8.45 1.39
C ALA A 82 -0.64 -8.76 1.14
N ASN A 83 -1.52 -8.35 2.06
CA ASN A 83 -2.95 -8.62 1.98
C ASN A 83 -3.66 -7.67 1.01
N ILE A 84 -4.62 -8.20 0.24
CA ILE A 84 -5.42 -7.47 -0.75
C ILE A 84 -6.89 -7.93 -0.72
N THR A 85 -7.73 -7.23 -1.50
CA THR A 85 -9.14 -7.61 -1.74
C THR A 85 -9.97 -7.63 -0.45
N PHE A 86 -10.08 -6.47 0.22
CA PHE A 86 -10.95 -6.31 1.39
C PHE A 86 -12.37 -5.97 0.94
N SER A 87 -13.30 -6.93 1.04
CA SER A 87 -14.66 -6.76 0.52
C SER A 87 -15.75 -6.79 1.59
N SER A 88 -15.54 -7.51 2.70
CA SER A 88 -16.53 -7.68 3.77
C SER A 88 -16.21 -6.91 5.05
N THR A 89 -14.93 -6.73 5.37
CA THR A 89 -14.50 -5.99 6.56
C THR A 89 -13.20 -5.27 6.24
N GLU A 90 -13.26 -3.95 6.20
CA GLU A 90 -12.07 -3.11 6.03
C GLU A 90 -11.18 -3.18 7.28
N PRO A 91 -9.85 -3.22 7.10
CA PRO A 91 -8.91 -3.00 8.19
C PRO A 91 -9.18 -1.66 8.90
N THR A 92 -8.97 -1.64 10.21
CA THR A 92 -9.15 -0.45 11.03
C THR A 92 -7.92 0.46 10.90
N SER A 93 -8.11 1.63 10.31
CA SER A 93 -7.09 2.68 10.22
C SER A 93 -6.79 3.29 11.59
N GLY A 94 -5.51 3.48 11.88
CA GLY A 94 -4.96 4.25 12.98
C GLY A 94 -4.22 5.47 12.45
N ASP A 95 -2.98 5.68 12.91
CA ASP A 95 -2.19 6.87 12.61
C ASP A 95 -1.95 7.08 11.11
N LEU A 96 -2.14 8.32 10.66
CA LEU A 96 -1.83 8.77 9.31
C LEU A 96 -0.34 9.12 9.20
N LEU A 97 0.35 8.51 8.23
CA LEU A 97 1.79 8.72 8.02
C LEU A 97 2.08 9.48 6.73
N PHE A 98 1.22 9.34 5.73
CA PHE A 98 1.35 10.00 4.44
C PHE A 98 -0.04 10.22 3.83
N SER A 99 -0.24 11.35 3.16
CA SER A 99 -1.48 11.65 2.45
C SER A 99 -1.19 12.48 1.21
N GLN A 100 -1.70 12.05 0.06
CA GLN A 100 -1.61 12.80 -1.18
C GLN A 100 -2.90 12.67 -1.99
N GLU A 101 -3.29 13.76 -2.64
CA GLU A 101 -4.31 13.76 -3.67
C GLU A 101 -3.66 13.67 -5.05
N VAL A 102 -4.12 12.71 -5.85
CA VAL A 102 -3.57 12.43 -7.18
C VAL A 102 -4.72 12.46 -8.18
N HIS A 103 -4.56 13.27 -9.25
CA HIS A 103 -5.58 13.33 -10.29
C HIS A 103 -5.73 11.96 -10.98
N PRO A 104 -6.96 11.46 -11.26
CA PRO A 104 -7.17 10.09 -11.73
C PRO A 104 -6.48 9.71 -13.06
N GLN A 105 -6.11 10.69 -13.89
CA GLN A 105 -5.38 10.49 -15.14
C GLN A 105 -3.85 10.55 -14.99
N THR A 106 -3.36 10.72 -13.75
CA THR A 106 -1.94 10.82 -13.42
C THR A 106 -1.52 9.71 -12.47
N GLY A 107 -0.22 9.65 -12.17
CA GLY A 107 0.32 8.77 -11.14
C GLY A 107 1.36 9.50 -10.32
N MET A 108 1.64 8.94 -9.15
CA MET A 108 2.68 9.41 -8.25
C MET A 108 3.61 8.25 -7.92
N ALA A 109 4.90 8.55 -7.89
CA ALA A 109 5.92 7.68 -7.34
C ALA A 109 6.76 8.51 -6.36
N GLU A 110 6.95 8.00 -5.15
CA GLU A 110 7.79 8.60 -4.14
C GLU A 110 8.74 7.55 -3.57
N TYR A 111 10.00 7.95 -3.42
CA TYR A 111 11.02 7.18 -2.73
C TYR A 111 11.47 7.95 -1.51
N ILE A 112 11.42 7.27 -0.37
CA ILE A 112 11.85 7.81 0.91
C ILE A 112 13.36 7.58 1.02
N PRO A 113 14.16 8.62 1.35
CA PRO A 113 15.61 8.48 1.49
C PRO A 113 16.02 7.44 2.51
N LEU A 114 17.27 6.95 2.36
CA LEU A 114 17.84 5.99 3.29
C LEU A 114 17.94 6.60 4.70
N GLY A 115 17.29 5.97 5.69
CA GLY A 115 17.28 6.39 7.09
C GLY A 115 15.95 6.98 7.57
N ASP A 116 15.11 7.45 6.65
CA ASP A 116 13.83 8.09 6.96
C ASP A 116 12.63 7.19 6.68
N GLU A 117 12.85 5.88 6.53
CA GLU A 117 11.82 4.94 6.12
C GLU A 117 10.67 4.86 7.10
N ILE A 118 9.49 4.60 6.57
CA ILE A 118 8.32 4.30 7.39
C ILE A 118 8.48 2.88 7.93
N VAL A 119 8.89 2.79 9.20
CA VAL A 119 9.17 1.51 9.86
C VAL A 119 7.89 0.83 10.29
N ILE A 120 7.59 -0.37 9.78
CA ILE A 120 6.57 -1.28 10.30
C ILE A 120 7.21 -2.11 11.42
N PRO A 121 6.72 -2.03 12.68
CA PRO A 121 7.23 -2.89 13.75
C PRO A 121 6.93 -4.35 13.43
N ALA A 122 7.66 -5.29 14.07
CA ALA A 122 7.38 -6.72 13.94
C ALA A 122 5.90 -7.01 14.27
N SER A 123 5.25 -7.85 13.47
CA SER A 123 3.79 -8.12 13.53
C SER A 123 2.88 -6.88 13.33
N GLY A 124 3.46 -5.72 13.01
CA GLY A 124 2.75 -4.48 12.73
C GLY A 124 2.13 -4.49 11.33
N ARG A 125 1.21 -3.55 11.10
CA ARG A 125 0.49 -3.43 9.83
C ARG A 125 0.57 -2.01 9.30
N LEU A 126 0.71 -1.90 7.98
CA LEU A 126 0.67 -0.65 7.25
C LEU A 126 -0.25 -0.81 6.05
N GLY A 127 -1.28 0.02 5.98
CA GLY A 127 -2.26 0.02 4.91
C GLY A 127 -2.07 1.21 3.99
N LEU A 128 -2.15 0.96 2.69
CA LEU A 128 -2.34 1.98 1.68
C LEU A 128 -3.83 2.03 1.33
N THR A 129 -4.45 3.15 1.69
CA THR A 129 -5.89 3.37 1.56
C THR A 129 -6.20 4.40 0.49
N VAL A 130 -7.36 4.27 -0.14
CA VAL A 130 -7.86 5.16 -1.18
C VAL A 130 -9.23 5.68 -0.83
N THR A 131 -9.52 6.92 -1.22
CA THR A 131 -10.85 7.51 -1.18
C THR A 131 -11.02 8.37 -2.43
N ALA A 132 -12.14 8.23 -3.12
CA ALA A 132 -12.41 8.94 -4.36
C ALA A 132 -13.86 9.42 -4.39
N ALA A 133 -14.13 10.55 -5.04
CA ALA A 133 -15.50 11.06 -5.20
C ALA A 133 -16.37 10.15 -6.08
N ALA A 134 -15.76 9.38 -6.98
CA ALA A 134 -16.39 8.36 -7.79
C ALA A 134 -15.50 7.12 -7.90
N THR A 135 -16.09 5.95 -8.14
CA THR A 135 -15.35 4.70 -8.31
C THR A 135 -14.42 4.79 -9.52
N VAL A 136 -13.14 4.57 -9.27
CA VAL A 136 -12.08 4.46 -10.27
C VAL A 136 -11.17 3.28 -9.92
N ASN A 137 -10.67 2.59 -10.93
CA ASN A 137 -9.76 1.47 -10.71
C ASN A 137 -8.35 2.01 -10.47
N CYS A 138 -7.74 1.62 -9.34
CA CYS A 138 -6.43 2.09 -8.94
C CYS A 138 -5.42 0.94 -8.87
N THR A 139 -4.18 1.29 -9.16
CA THR A 139 -3.01 0.42 -9.09
C THR A 139 -2.06 1.00 -8.06
N VAL A 140 -1.55 0.15 -7.17
CA VAL A 140 -0.61 0.57 -6.14
C VAL A 140 0.53 -0.41 -6.01
N GLN A 141 1.69 0.10 -5.62
CA GLN A 141 2.88 -0.69 -5.36
C GLN A 141 3.65 -0.11 -4.18
N LEU A 142 4.08 -0.98 -3.27
CA LEU A 142 4.95 -0.62 -2.15
C LEU A 142 6.30 -1.33 -2.30
N TYR A 143 7.33 -0.67 -1.80
CA TYR A 143 8.69 -1.19 -1.70
C TYR A 143 9.15 -1.12 -0.24
N TRP A 144 9.68 -2.24 0.26
CA TRP A 144 10.19 -2.30 1.61
C TRP A 144 11.47 -3.13 1.68
N ARG A 145 12.16 -3.00 2.80
CA ARG A 145 13.27 -3.86 3.18
C ARG A 145 12.97 -4.58 4.47
N GLU A 146 13.56 -5.76 4.62
CA GLU A 146 13.53 -6.52 5.88
C GLU A 146 14.93 -6.63 6.48
N GLY A 147 14.98 -6.76 7.81
CA GLY A 147 16.21 -7.02 8.55
C GLY A 147 17.01 -5.77 8.93
N HIS A 148 16.36 -4.82 9.62
CA HIS A 148 17.06 -3.72 10.28
C HIS A 148 17.47 -4.10 11.70
#